data_AF-A0A3L7XIL7-F1
#
_entry.id   AF-A0A3L7XIL7-F1
#
_cell.length_a   1.000
_cell.length_b   1.000
_cell.length_c   1.000
_cell.angle_alpha   90.00
_cell.angle_beta   90.00
_cell.angle_gamma   90.00
#
_symmetry.space_group_name_H-M   'P 1'
#
loop_
_entity.id
_entity.type
_entity.pdbx_description
1 polymer ?
#
loop_
_entity_poly.entity_id
_entity_poly.type
_entity_poly.pdbx_seq_one_letter_code
_entity_poly.pdbx_strand_id
1 'polypeptide(L)'
;MIHRALAFVTALGLLLGSAVPALAAPPNDGIVHTVQPGENLTQIARRYGVGIQAIVATNSLSSTVIMAGQKLTIPSISAADNPNPSTRDTTTAVNYVVKSGDYLSKIARDYGVTTTSIMTASKIKSTVIFAGQMLVIPATSASAGAPPAAAATAVPAASAQPTAAAANPGSYTVMPGEYLILLAKRFGTTSAELVRLNNLTRTVLVPGQVLVLPGGSAASAAPTAAPSAAPTAVPVAGASAYKVKAGDNLSRIAASLGTTVSALQLANGMTSTIVYVGQMLAIPGRTPAATTAPAATAVPTAKAAATAAPTAIPVAVAPSTSGTFEVGGQVAGFGANAVSAMQSAGMKWVKHQVQWSPGANANDQAGTITNAHSKGFLVLLSTKGNPEYTTTNYYPEYAAFVGRLAALGADAIEIWNEMNLDREWKAGTISPTTYTGMLKQAYTAIKGANANTMVVSGAPSPTGYFGGCGGNGCDDNLYIAGMVAAGALNYMDCVGVHYNEGVLSPTLSSGDPRGSSSHYTRYYPSMVNTYSTAVGGARKLCFTELGYLSGEEWGSLPANFRWNGAYNMSVAQHAQYLGEAVSLARQQGKVRMLIVWNVDFTVYTDDPQAAYAIIRPNGSCPACSTIAAALR
;
A
#
# COMPACT_ATOMS: atom_id res chain seq x y z
N MET A 1 -77.06 27.25 3.57
CA MET A 1 -76.09 28.34 3.36
C MET A 1 -76.34 29.37 4.43
N ILE A 2 -75.36 29.69 5.29
CA ILE A 2 -75.25 30.92 6.12
C ILE A 2 -74.15 30.67 7.18
N HIS A 3 -73.27 31.66 7.34
CA HIS A 3 -72.32 31.79 8.44
C HIS A 3 -73.01 31.70 9.81
N ARG A 4 -72.36 31.13 10.84
CA ARG A 4 -72.57 31.58 12.23
C ARG A 4 -71.48 31.11 13.19
N ALA A 5 -71.03 32.09 13.96
CA ALA A 5 -70.08 32.03 15.07
C ALA A 5 -70.77 31.71 16.42
N LEU A 6 -69.95 31.74 17.49
CA LEU A 6 -70.23 31.74 18.96
C LEU A 6 -70.37 30.34 19.62
N ALA A 7 -69.84 30.06 20.82
CA ALA A 7 -69.28 30.93 21.87
C ALA A 7 -68.42 30.14 22.89
N PHE A 8 -67.43 30.86 23.46
CA PHE A 8 -66.97 30.94 24.84
C PHE A 8 -67.19 29.77 25.83
N VAL A 9 -66.07 29.32 26.44
CA VAL A 9 -65.94 29.33 27.91
C VAL A 9 -64.53 29.84 28.28
N THR A 10 -64.52 30.95 29.01
CA THR A 10 -63.40 31.54 29.73
C THR A 10 -63.23 30.87 31.10
N ALA A 11 -62.00 30.54 31.49
CA ALA A 11 -61.58 30.50 32.88
C ALA A 11 -60.14 31.01 33.00
N LEU A 12 -60.01 32.21 33.56
CA LEU A 12 -58.80 32.91 33.91
C LEU A 12 -58.37 32.48 35.32
N GLY A 13 -57.18 31.91 35.45
CA GLY A 13 -56.49 31.69 36.73
C GLY A 13 -55.07 32.20 36.60
N LEU A 14 -54.84 33.40 37.13
CA LEU A 14 -53.53 34.05 37.23
C LEU A 14 -52.80 33.59 38.50
N LEU A 15 -51.49 33.82 38.55
CA LEU A 15 -50.54 33.74 39.68
C LEU A 15 -49.77 32.42 39.84
N LEU A 16 -48.52 32.38 39.36
CA LEU A 16 -47.33 32.81 40.11
C LEU A 16 -46.07 32.60 39.26
N GLY A 17 -45.18 33.57 39.32
CA GLY A 17 -43.91 33.54 38.61
C GLY A 17 -42.96 32.50 39.16
N SER A 18 -42.29 31.82 38.24
CA SER A 18 -40.86 31.56 38.32
C SER A 18 -40.41 31.30 36.89
N ALA A 19 -39.68 32.25 36.33
CA ALA A 19 -38.86 31.99 35.17
C ALA A 19 -37.92 30.85 35.58
N VAL A 20 -38.19 29.65 35.08
CA VAL A 20 -37.20 28.58 35.14
C VAL A 20 -36.07 29.11 34.26
N PRO A 21 -34.84 29.23 34.78
CA PRO A 21 -33.70 29.53 33.93
C PRO A 21 -33.74 28.47 32.83
N ALA A 22 -33.64 28.87 31.57
CA ALA A 22 -33.18 27.92 30.57
C ALA A 22 -31.84 27.43 31.12
N LEU A 23 -31.82 26.22 31.70
CA LEU A 23 -30.58 25.54 31.98
C LEU A 23 -29.90 25.44 30.63
N ALA A 24 -28.88 26.28 30.43
CA ALA A 24 -27.86 25.98 29.47
C ALA A 24 -27.49 24.52 29.72
N ALA A 25 -27.68 23.68 28.70
CA ALA A 25 -27.17 22.33 28.74
C ALA A 25 -25.71 22.41 29.22
N PRO A 26 -25.26 21.52 30.12
CA PRO A 26 -23.89 21.56 30.61
C PRO A 26 -22.95 21.60 29.38
N PRO A 27 -21.86 22.39 29.42
CA PRO A 27 -20.91 22.38 28.32
C PRO A 27 -20.44 20.95 28.17
N ASN A 28 -20.79 20.30 27.06
CA ASN A 28 -20.22 19.01 26.73
C ASN A 28 -18.74 19.27 26.52
N ASP A 29 -17.89 18.80 27.44
CA ASP A 29 -16.42 18.85 27.38
C ASP A 29 -15.91 17.93 26.25
N GLY A 30 -16.39 18.18 25.03
CA GLY A 30 -16.02 17.47 23.82
C GLY A 30 -14.68 17.94 23.29
N ILE A 31 -13.89 17.01 22.78
CA ILE A 31 -12.60 17.31 22.16
C ILE A 31 -12.85 17.93 20.78
N VAL A 32 -12.36 19.14 20.53
CA VAL A 32 -12.46 19.76 19.19
C VAL A 32 -11.39 19.15 18.27
N HIS A 33 -11.86 18.38 17.29
CA HIS A 33 -11.03 17.75 16.27
C HIS A 33 -11.07 18.55 14.97
N THR A 34 -9.91 18.94 14.43
CA THR A 34 -9.82 19.58 13.10
C THR A 34 -9.53 18.53 12.04
N VAL A 35 -10.47 18.35 11.11
CA VAL A 35 -10.43 17.33 10.04
C VAL A 35 -9.19 17.52 9.17
N GLN A 36 -8.37 16.49 9.03
CA GLN A 36 -7.17 16.52 8.20
C GLN A 36 -7.49 16.23 6.72
N PRO A 37 -6.63 16.65 5.76
CA PRO A 37 -6.79 16.28 4.35
C PRO A 37 -6.91 14.75 4.16
N GLY A 38 -8.01 14.30 3.54
CA GLY A 38 -8.30 12.88 3.27
C GLY A 38 -8.94 12.10 4.42
N GLU A 39 -9.22 12.74 5.56
CA GLU A 39 -9.85 12.11 6.73
C GLU A 39 -11.38 12.08 6.62
N ASN A 40 -12.02 11.00 7.11
CA ASN A 40 -13.48 10.84 7.11
C ASN A 40 -14.06 10.50 8.50
N LEU A 41 -15.38 10.65 8.67
CA LEU A 41 -16.05 10.45 9.97
C LEU A 41 -15.86 9.04 10.55
N THR A 42 -15.66 8.02 9.73
CA THR A 42 -15.40 6.64 10.20
C THR A 42 -14.02 6.54 10.88
N GLN A 43 -13.01 7.20 10.33
CA GLN A 43 -11.66 7.25 10.90
C GLN A 43 -11.63 8.07 12.19
N ILE A 44 -12.35 9.19 12.22
CA ILE A 44 -12.46 10.06 13.41
C ILE A 44 -13.22 9.34 14.52
N ALA A 45 -14.39 8.76 14.22
CA ALA A 45 -15.17 7.95 15.15
C ALA A 45 -14.35 6.82 15.78
N ARG A 46 -13.56 6.11 14.96
CA ARG A 46 -12.68 5.02 15.42
C ARG A 46 -11.53 5.53 16.28
N ARG A 47 -10.90 6.65 15.93
CA ARG A 47 -9.81 7.27 16.70
C ARG A 47 -10.24 7.63 18.11
N TYR A 48 -11.47 8.11 18.26
CA TYR A 48 -12.00 8.59 19.53
C TYR A 48 -12.93 7.60 20.23
N GLY A 49 -13.21 6.44 19.63
CA GLY A 49 -14.05 5.40 20.24
C GLY A 49 -15.55 5.78 20.36
N VAL A 50 -16.03 6.69 19.52
CA VAL A 50 -17.42 7.20 19.55
C VAL A 50 -18.19 6.78 18.30
N GLY A 51 -19.53 6.80 18.35
CA GLY A 51 -20.36 6.51 17.17
C GLY A 51 -20.30 7.63 16.13
N ILE A 52 -20.34 7.26 14.84
CA ILE A 52 -20.43 8.24 13.72
C ILE A 52 -21.66 9.14 13.91
N GLN A 53 -22.80 8.57 14.32
CA GLN A 53 -24.03 9.33 14.55
C GLN A 53 -23.93 10.27 15.77
N ALA A 54 -23.13 9.92 16.78
CA ALA A 54 -22.86 10.82 17.90
C ALA A 54 -22.07 12.05 17.44
N ILE A 55 -21.09 11.89 16.54
CA ILE A 55 -20.36 13.01 15.94
C ILE A 55 -21.29 13.85 15.04
N VAL A 56 -22.11 13.21 14.20
CA VAL A 56 -23.07 13.90 13.33
C VAL A 56 -24.07 14.72 14.13
N ALA A 57 -24.65 14.14 15.18
CA ALA A 57 -25.60 14.82 16.07
C ALA A 57 -24.95 15.96 16.86
N THR A 58 -23.78 15.72 17.46
CA THR A 58 -23.04 16.73 18.25
C THR A 58 -22.65 17.95 17.41
N ASN A 59 -22.44 17.76 16.10
CA ASN A 59 -22.02 18.82 15.17
C ASN A 59 -23.13 19.30 14.24
N SER A 60 -24.37 18.81 14.43
CA SER A 60 -25.53 19.15 13.58
C SER A 60 -25.24 19.03 12.08
N LEU A 61 -24.50 17.99 11.68
CA LEU A 61 -24.14 17.78 10.27
C LEU A 61 -25.35 17.25 9.50
N SER A 62 -25.65 17.85 8.35
CA SER A 62 -26.70 17.40 7.44
C SER A 62 -26.31 16.18 6.61
N SER A 63 -25.01 15.82 6.59
CA SER A 63 -24.49 14.63 5.91
C SER A 63 -23.22 14.11 6.60
N THR A 64 -22.75 12.93 6.20
CA THR A 64 -21.49 12.35 6.68
C THR A 64 -20.25 12.81 5.90
N VAL A 65 -20.43 13.71 4.93
CA VAL A 65 -19.32 14.32 4.16
C VAL A 65 -18.76 15.47 4.98
N ILE A 66 -17.43 15.46 5.16
CA ILE A 66 -16.67 16.46 5.93
C ILE A 66 -15.52 16.99 5.08
N MET A 67 -15.11 18.23 5.31
CA MET A 67 -14.03 18.88 4.54
C MET A 67 -12.77 19.06 5.39
N ALA A 68 -11.61 19.02 4.73
CA ALA A 68 -10.34 19.32 5.39
C ALA A 68 -10.35 20.73 6.00
N GLY A 69 -9.86 20.86 7.23
CA GLY A 69 -9.92 22.09 8.01
C GLY A 69 -11.23 22.32 8.77
N GLN A 70 -12.27 21.53 8.52
CA GLN A 70 -13.52 21.59 9.29
C GLN A 70 -13.27 21.19 10.74
N LYS A 71 -13.84 21.92 11.70
CA LYS A 71 -13.74 21.59 13.13
C LYS A 71 -14.99 20.82 13.56
N LEU A 72 -14.79 19.68 14.20
CA LEU A 72 -15.83 18.82 14.75
C LEU A 72 -15.63 18.69 16.26
N THR A 73 -16.66 18.98 17.04
CA THR A 73 -16.73 18.68 18.45
C THR A 73 -17.02 17.19 18.63
N ILE A 74 -16.05 16.46 19.16
CA ILE A 74 -16.18 15.02 19.41
C ILE A 74 -16.73 14.84 20.83
N PRO A 75 -17.90 14.21 21.01
CA PRO A 75 -18.51 14.09 22.32
C PRO A 75 -17.66 13.20 23.24
N SER A 76 -17.37 13.69 24.45
CA SER A 76 -16.77 12.88 25.51
C SER A 76 -17.89 12.08 26.19
N ILE A 77 -17.99 10.79 25.87
CA ILE A 77 -19.00 9.89 26.43
C ILE A 77 -18.35 8.68 27.08
N SER A 78 -18.74 8.40 28.33
CA SER A 78 -18.40 7.17 29.02
C SER A 78 -19.01 5.97 28.29
N ALA A 79 -18.33 4.81 28.31
CA ALA A 79 -18.75 3.61 27.58
C ALA A 79 -20.18 3.10 27.91
N ALA A 80 -20.76 3.55 29.01
CA ALA A 80 -22.14 3.24 29.43
C ALA A 80 -23.22 4.14 28.78
N ASP A 81 -22.86 5.33 28.29
CA ASP A 81 -23.80 6.35 27.80
C ASP A 81 -23.64 6.65 26.31
N ASN A 82 -23.03 5.74 25.55
CA ASN A 82 -22.90 5.91 24.11
C ASN A 82 -24.27 5.71 23.44
N PRO A 83 -24.87 6.74 22.79
CA PRO A 83 -26.10 6.58 22.02
C PRO A 83 -25.74 5.91 20.69
N ASN A 84 -25.36 4.63 20.79
CA ASN A 84 -25.30 3.72 19.67
C ASN A 84 -26.75 3.35 19.32
N PRO A 85 -27.19 3.40 18.05
CA PRO A 85 -28.39 2.70 17.65
C PRO A 85 -28.07 1.19 17.64
N SER A 86 -27.93 0.60 18.82
CA SER A 86 -28.12 -0.83 19.02
C SER A 86 -29.57 -1.06 19.40
N THR A 87 -30.15 -2.12 18.84
CA THR A 87 -31.51 -2.63 19.03
C THR A 87 -32.61 -1.87 18.26
N ARG A 88 -32.82 -2.25 16.99
CA ARG A 88 -34.22 -2.53 16.61
C ARG A 88 -34.58 -3.85 17.26
N ASP A 89 -35.44 -3.78 18.27
CA ASP A 89 -36.08 -4.96 18.85
C ASP A 89 -36.82 -5.70 17.73
N THR A 90 -36.37 -6.91 17.40
CA THR A 90 -36.96 -7.76 16.36
C THR A 90 -37.46 -9.03 17.01
N THR A 91 -38.60 -8.89 17.70
CA THR A 91 -39.38 -10.01 18.25
C THR A 91 -39.99 -10.91 17.15
N THR A 92 -39.88 -10.50 15.88
CA THR A 92 -40.29 -11.28 14.70
C THR A 92 -39.25 -11.19 13.59
N ALA A 93 -39.18 -12.22 12.75
CA ALA A 93 -38.25 -12.26 11.62
C ALA A 93 -38.62 -11.17 10.59
N VAL A 94 -37.63 -10.44 10.10
CA VAL A 94 -37.81 -9.29 9.20
C VAL A 94 -37.28 -9.62 7.81
N ASN A 95 -38.08 -9.35 6.78
CA ASN A 95 -37.61 -9.40 5.39
C ASN A 95 -36.85 -8.11 5.05
N TYR A 96 -35.57 -8.24 4.74
CA TYR A 96 -34.67 -7.13 4.45
C TYR A 96 -34.25 -7.17 2.99
N VAL A 97 -34.48 -6.08 2.25
CA VAL A 97 -33.97 -5.91 0.88
C VAL A 97 -32.60 -5.26 0.94
N VAL A 98 -31.59 -5.99 0.48
CA VAL A 98 -30.18 -5.56 0.45
C VAL A 98 -30.03 -4.31 -0.41
N LYS A 99 -29.35 -3.29 0.12
CA LYS A 99 -29.11 -2.01 -0.55
C LYS A 99 -27.68 -1.96 -1.11
N SER A 100 -27.42 -1.01 -2.00
CA SER A 100 -26.07 -0.76 -2.50
C SER A 100 -25.13 -0.38 -1.34
N GLY A 101 -23.98 -1.06 -1.23
CA GLY A 101 -23.03 -0.90 -0.12
C GLY A 101 -23.36 -1.70 1.13
N ASP A 102 -24.29 -2.66 1.06
CA ASP A 102 -24.51 -3.65 2.11
C ASP A 102 -23.59 -4.85 1.98
N TYR A 103 -23.21 -5.41 3.13
CA TYR A 103 -22.53 -6.70 3.23
C TYR A 103 -23.00 -7.40 4.50
N LEU A 104 -22.96 -8.73 4.52
CA LEU A 104 -23.76 -9.50 5.48
C LEU A 104 -23.39 -9.22 6.94
N SER A 105 -22.12 -8.95 7.26
CA SER A 105 -21.69 -8.60 8.62
C SER A 105 -22.11 -7.18 9.07
N LYS A 106 -22.32 -6.25 8.13
CA LYS A 106 -22.95 -4.95 8.41
C LYS A 106 -24.41 -5.15 8.80
N ILE A 107 -25.18 -5.90 7.99
CA ILE A 107 -26.60 -6.18 8.29
C ILE A 107 -26.74 -6.97 9.60
N ALA A 108 -25.90 -7.99 9.83
CA ALA A 108 -25.91 -8.78 11.06
C ALA A 108 -25.72 -7.91 12.31
N ARG A 109 -24.72 -7.01 12.27
CA ARG A 109 -24.46 -6.06 13.35
C ARG A 109 -25.61 -5.06 13.53
N ASP A 110 -26.14 -4.52 12.44
CA ASP A 110 -27.20 -3.52 12.47
C ASP A 110 -28.52 -4.09 13.01
N TYR A 111 -28.73 -5.41 12.91
CA TYR A 111 -29.90 -6.13 13.42
C TYR A 111 -29.63 -6.96 14.68
N GLY A 112 -28.43 -6.91 15.25
CA GLY A 112 -28.10 -7.63 16.48
C GLY A 112 -28.12 -9.16 16.36
N VAL A 113 -27.92 -9.70 15.15
CA VAL A 113 -27.89 -11.14 14.86
C VAL A 113 -26.52 -11.56 14.33
N THR A 114 -26.29 -12.86 14.14
CA THR A 114 -25.06 -13.35 13.50
C THR A 114 -25.21 -13.44 11.98
N THR A 115 -24.11 -13.35 11.24
CA THR A 115 -24.11 -13.62 9.80
C THR A 115 -24.63 -15.02 9.51
N THR A 116 -24.21 -16.01 10.30
CA THR A 116 -24.66 -17.39 10.22
C THR A 116 -26.17 -17.52 10.38
N SER A 117 -26.79 -16.83 11.35
CA SER A 117 -28.23 -16.91 11.56
C SER A 117 -29.02 -16.27 10.42
N ILE A 118 -28.53 -15.18 9.80
CA ILE A 118 -29.13 -14.62 8.58
C ILE A 118 -29.00 -15.61 7.41
N MET A 119 -27.83 -16.25 7.25
CA MET A 119 -27.60 -17.22 6.17
C MET A 119 -28.55 -18.41 6.26
N THR A 120 -28.68 -18.97 7.46
CA THR A 120 -29.59 -20.09 7.74
C THR A 120 -31.05 -19.70 7.50
N ALA A 121 -31.50 -18.56 8.05
CA ALA A 121 -32.88 -18.09 7.88
C ALA A 121 -33.21 -17.72 6.43
N SER A 122 -32.25 -17.14 5.71
CA SER A 122 -32.38 -16.76 4.30
C SER A 122 -32.10 -17.91 3.32
N LYS A 123 -31.74 -19.10 3.83
CA LYS A 123 -31.35 -20.28 3.04
C LYS A 123 -30.22 -20.02 2.02
N ILE A 124 -29.32 -19.09 2.34
CA ILE A 124 -28.16 -18.76 1.51
C ILE A 124 -26.91 -19.47 2.05
N LYS A 125 -26.08 -20.00 1.15
CA LYS A 125 -24.88 -20.76 1.51
C LYS A 125 -23.60 -19.91 1.52
N SER A 126 -23.70 -18.63 1.15
CA SER A 126 -22.59 -17.69 1.04
C SER A 126 -22.92 -16.38 1.76
N THR A 127 -21.88 -15.66 2.22
CA THR A 127 -21.99 -14.30 2.76
C THR A 127 -22.07 -13.22 1.69
N VAL A 128 -21.93 -13.60 0.41
CA VAL A 128 -22.07 -12.71 -0.74
C VAL A 128 -23.56 -12.42 -0.97
N ILE A 129 -23.90 -11.13 -0.99
CA ILE A 129 -25.27 -10.64 -1.16
C ILE A 129 -25.29 -9.53 -2.21
N PHE A 130 -26.35 -9.45 -3.00
CA PHE A 130 -26.50 -8.48 -4.09
C PHE A 130 -27.54 -7.42 -3.75
N ALA A 131 -27.34 -6.18 -4.21
CA ALA A 131 -28.36 -5.15 -4.07
C ALA A 131 -29.68 -5.59 -4.73
N GLY A 132 -30.79 -5.39 -4.02
CA GLY A 132 -32.12 -5.90 -4.38
C GLY A 132 -32.41 -7.32 -3.88
N GLN A 133 -31.42 -8.07 -3.37
CA GLN A 133 -31.62 -9.41 -2.80
C GLN A 133 -32.43 -9.32 -1.50
N MET A 134 -33.42 -10.19 -1.34
CA MET A 134 -34.20 -10.27 -0.10
C MET A 134 -33.58 -11.28 0.86
N LEU A 135 -33.36 -10.87 2.10
CA LEU A 135 -32.86 -11.70 3.20
C LEU A 135 -33.92 -11.81 4.29
N VAL A 136 -33.97 -12.96 4.93
CA VAL A 136 -34.74 -13.17 6.16
C VAL A 136 -33.78 -12.95 7.33
N ILE A 137 -34.02 -11.87 8.08
CA ILE A 137 -33.32 -11.59 9.32
C ILE A 137 -34.09 -12.28 10.45
N PRO A 138 -33.52 -13.29 11.12
CA PRO A 138 -34.25 -14.04 12.14
C PRO A 138 -34.53 -13.17 13.37
N ALA A 139 -35.63 -13.47 14.06
CA ALA A 139 -35.92 -12.85 15.36
C ALA A 139 -34.81 -13.19 16.36
N THR A 140 -34.40 -12.23 17.17
CA THR A 140 -33.44 -12.47 18.26
C THR A 140 -34.15 -13.14 19.43
N SER A 141 -33.99 -14.45 19.59
CA SER A 141 -34.42 -15.14 20.81
C SER A 141 -33.40 -14.91 21.93
N ALA A 142 -33.84 -14.28 23.02
CA ALA A 142 -33.05 -14.17 24.24
C ALA A 142 -32.95 -15.55 24.94
N SER A 143 -31.73 -15.91 25.36
CA SER A 143 -31.31 -17.00 26.26
C SER A 143 -31.25 -18.45 25.73
N ALA A 144 -30.03 -19.00 25.62
CA ALA A 144 -29.65 -20.32 26.16
C ALA A 144 -28.11 -20.47 26.20
N GLY A 145 -27.60 -21.03 27.30
CA GLY A 145 -26.18 -21.07 27.67
C GLY A 145 -25.29 -22.03 26.88
N ALA A 146 -24.02 -22.06 27.31
CA ALA A 146 -22.93 -22.85 26.76
C ALA A 146 -23.30 -24.32 26.49
N PRO A 147 -22.86 -24.93 25.37
CA PRO A 147 -23.10 -26.36 25.12
C PRO A 147 -22.17 -27.25 25.99
N PRO A 148 -22.69 -28.37 26.53
CA PRO A 148 -21.91 -29.31 27.34
C PRO A 148 -21.05 -30.24 26.49
N ALA A 149 -19.95 -30.70 27.09
CA ALA A 149 -19.10 -31.75 26.56
C ALA A 149 -19.75 -33.14 26.70
N ALA A 150 -19.65 -33.96 25.65
CA ALA A 150 -19.80 -35.42 25.69
C ALA A 150 -18.85 -36.00 24.63
N ALA A 151 -17.75 -36.66 25.00
CA ALA A 151 -17.58 -38.02 25.53
C ALA A 151 -17.15 -38.99 24.41
N ALA A 152 -15.85 -39.31 24.37
CA ALA A 152 -15.31 -40.49 23.72
C ALA A 152 -14.19 -41.08 24.59
N THR A 153 -14.54 -42.21 25.21
CA THR A 153 -13.81 -43.34 25.81
C THR A 153 -12.27 -43.34 25.91
N ALA A 154 -11.81 -43.78 27.08
CA ALA A 154 -10.43 -43.99 27.51
C ALA A 154 -9.83 -45.37 27.15
N VAL A 155 -8.51 -45.41 26.92
CA VAL A 155 -7.56 -46.55 27.10
C VAL A 155 -6.15 -45.95 27.40
N PRO A 156 -5.27 -46.60 28.20
CA PRO A 156 -4.47 -45.90 29.23
C PRO A 156 -3.00 -45.58 28.90
N ALA A 157 -2.39 -44.90 29.87
CA ALA A 157 -1.07 -44.27 29.93
C ALA A 157 0.16 -45.16 29.68
N ALA A 158 1.18 -44.56 29.04
CA ALA A 158 2.59 -44.71 29.42
C ALA A 158 3.47 -43.57 28.87
N SER A 159 3.98 -42.78 29.81
CA SER A 159 5.21 -41.95 29.85
C SER A 159 5.82 -41.37 28.56
N ALA A 160 5.82 -40.03 28.47
CA ALA A 160 7.03 -39.23 28.70
C ALA A 160 6.68 -37.74 28.85
N GLN A 161 6.85 -37.19 30.06
CA GLN A 161 7.13 -35.76 30.25
C GLN A 161 8.66 -35.60 30.25
N PRO A 162 9.20 -34.51 29.67
CA PRO A 162 9.54 -33.33 30.47
C PRO A 162 9.10 -32.03 29.72
N THR A 163 8.78 -30.86 30.28
CA THR A 163 8.78 -30.24 31.61
C THR A 163 8.26 -28.81 31.43
N ALA A 164 7.68 -28.23 32.50
CA ALA A 164 7.56 -26.80 32.80
C ALA A 164 6.69 -25.90 31.88
N ALA A 165 5.49 -25.59 32.39
CA ALA A 165 4.83 -24.32 32.08
C ALA A 165 5.79 -23.18 32.44
N ALA A 166 6.30 -22.47 31.43
CA ALA A 166 7.05 -21.26 31.66
C ALA A 166 6.13 -20.27 32.39
N ALA A 167 6.53 -19.88 33.59
CA ALA A 167 5.92 -18.78 34.31
C ALA A 167 5.85 -17.57 33.37
N ASN A 168 4.67 -16.95 33.29
CA ASN A 168 4.47 -15.76 32.48
C ASN A 168 5.39 -14.67 33.04
N PRO A 169 6.39 -14.15 32.30
CA PRO A 169 7.51 -13.39 32.86
C PRO A 169 7.14 -11.99 33.42
N GLY A 170 5.85 -11.65 33.49
CA GLY A 170 5.32 -10.33 33.89
C GLY A 170 5.64 -9.20 32.89
N SER A 171 6.71 -9.35 32.12
CA SER A 171 7.13 -8.46 31.04
C SER A 171 7.80 -9.24 29.91
N TYR A 172 7.79 -8.70 28.69
CA TYR A 172 8.33 -9.33 27.49
C TYR A 172 9.04 -8.30 26.59
N THR A 173 10.24 -8.63 26.13
CA THR A 173 10.99 -7.77 25.20
C THR A 173 10.63 -8.12 23.77
N VAL A 174 10.09 -7.17 23.03
CA VAL A 174 9.65 -7.30 21.64
C VAL A 174 10.83 -7.64 20.76
N MET A 175 10.73 -8.71 19.97
CA MET A 175 11.73 -9.11 18.98
C MET A 175 11.49 -8.45 17.61
N PRO A 176 12.51 -8.37 16.73
CA PRO A 176 12.32 -7.90 15.37
C PRO A 176 11.20 -8.65 14.63
N GLY A 177 10.25 -7.90 14.08
CA GLY A 177 9.14 -8.45 13.29
C GLY A 177 7.90 -8.90 14.09
N GLU A 178 7.82 -8.66 15.40
CA GLU A 178 6.65 -9.00 16.21
C GLU A 178 5.57 -7.89 16.25
N TYR A 179 4.31 -8.30 16.31
CA TYR A 179 3.14 -7.41 16.29
C TYR A 179 2.23 -7.65 17.50
N LEU A 180 1.54 -6.60 17.99
CA LEU A 180 0.65 -6.65 19.16
C LEU A 180 -0.39 -7.77 19.11
N ILE A 181 -0.91 -8.09 17.92
CA ILE A 181 -1.92 -9.14 17.74
C ILE A 181 -1.33 -10.55 17.89
N LEU A 182 -0.08 -10.74 17.48
CA LEU A 182 0.64 -12.01 17.62
C LEU A 182 1.12 -12.23 19.04
N LEU A 183 1.60 -11.18 19.72
CA LEU A 183 1.96 -11.24 21.14
C LEU A 183 0.74 -11.45 22.03
N ALA A 184 -0.38 -10.77 21.74
CA ALA A 184 -1.64 -10.99 22.45
C ALA A 184 -2.11 -12.45 22.36
N LYS A 185 -2.08 -13.02 21.15
CA LYS A 185 -2.40 -14.44 20.93
C LYS A 185 -1.41 -15.37 21.65
N ARG A 186 -0.12 -15.07 21.61
CA ARG A 186 0.95 -15.87 22.23
C ARG A 186 0.82 -15.94 23.76
N PHE A 187 0.44 -14.83 24.39
CA PHE A 187 0.33 -14.72 25.84
C PHE A 187 -1.10 -14.82 26.37
N GLY A 188 -2.06 -15.25 25.52
CA GLY A 188 -3.45 -15.48 25.94
C GLY A 188 -4.19 -14.21 26.38
N THR A 189 -3.92 -13.08 25.74
CA THR A 189 -4.56 -11.78 26.02
C THR A 189 -5.07 -11.10 24.73
N THR A 190 -5.48 -9.83 24.78
CA THR A 190 -5.91 -9.01 23.64
C THR A 190 -4.94 -7.86 23.38
N SER A 191 -4.87 -7.39 22.14
CA SER A 191 -4.05 -6.23 21.80
C SER A 191 -4.52 -4.96 22.52
N ALA A 192 -5.82 -4.82 22.77
CA ALA A 192 -6.38 -3.72 23.54
C ALA A 192 -5.87 -3.74 24.98
N GLU A 193 -5.77 -4.92 25.58
CA GLU A 193 -5.27 -5.07 26.95
C GLU A 193 -3.76 -4.82 27.03
N LEU A 194 -2.96 -5.28 26.05
CA LEU A 194 -1.54 -4.94 25.98
C LEU A 194 -1.28 -3.44 25.77
N VAL A 195 -2.09 -2.77 24.95
CA VAL A 195 -2.02 -1.32 24.72
C VAL A 195 -2.34 -0.56 26.01
N ARG A 196 -3.38 -0.99 26.72
CA ARG A 196 -3.81 -0.40 27.99
C ARG A 196 -2.77 -0.60 29.09
N LEU A 197 -2.24 -1.81 29.27
CA LEU A 197 -1.22 -2.09 30.30
C LEU A 197 0.07 -1.31 30.09
N ASN A 198 0.41 -1.00 28.84
CA ASN A 198 1.70 -0.41 28.48
C ASN A 198 1.60 1.07 28.07
N ASN A 199 0.43 1.69 28.23
CA ASN A 199 0.16 3.08 27.82
C ASN A 199 0.63 3.39 26.39
N LEU A 200 0.42 2.44 25.46
CA LEU A 200 0.92 2.57 24.10
C LEU A 200 0.08 3.59 23.34
N THR A 201 0.69 4.70 22.94
CA THR A 201 0.06 5.74 22.11
C THR A 201 0.02 5.39 20.63
N ARG A 202 0.60 4.24 20.24
CA ARG A 202 0.66 3.68 18.89
C ARG A 202 0.71 2.16 18.93
N THR A 203 0.24 1.51 17.87
CA THR A 203 0.12 0.04 17.77
C THR A 203 1.33 -0.65 17.12
N VAL A 204 2.29 0.13 16.61
CA VAL A 204 3.57 -0.39 16.10
C VAL A 204 4.53 -0.60 17.28
N LEU A 205 5.01 -1.83 17.44
CA LEU A 205 5.98 -2.22 18.45
C LEU A 205 7.41 -2.05 17.94
N VAL A 206 8.31 -1.62 18.80
CA VAL A 206 9.73 -1.43 18.47
C VAL A 206 10.54 -2.64 18.96
N PRO A 207 11.44 -3.23 18.17
CA PRO A 207 12.33 -4.27 18.67
C PRO A 207 13.18 -3.77 19.84
N GLY A 208 13.23 -4.54 20.92
CA GLY A 208 13.83 -4.13 22.21
C GLY A 208 12.87 -3.42 23.16
N GLN A 209 11.65 -3.07 22.73
CA GLN A 209 10.61 -2.51 23.61
C GLN A 209 10.14 -3.55 24.61
N VAL A 210 10.08 -3.19 25.90
CA VAL A 210 9.57 -4.08 26.95
C VAL A 210 8.07 -3.84 27.16
N LEU A 211 7.27 -4.89 27.07
CA LEU A 211 5.82 -4.88 27.32
C LEU A 211 5.50 -5.61 28.62
N VAL A 212 4.80 -4.96 29.53
CA VAL A 212 4.12 -5.55 30.69
C VAL A 212 2.98 -6.44 30.20
N LEU A 213 2.94 -7.68 30.69
CA LEU A 213 1.94 -8.69 30.32
C LEU A 213 0.89 -8.86 31.45
N PRO A 214 -0.37 -9.21 31.12
CA PRO A 214 -1.40 -9.43 32.13
C PRO A 214 -1.04 -10.58 33.09
N GLY A 215 -1.26 -10.37 34.39
CA GLY A 215 -0.94 -11.33 35.45
C GLY A 215 0.44 -11.14 36.11
N GLY A 216 1.23 -10.14 35.68
CA GLY A 216 2.45 -9.74 36.39
C GLY A 216 2.14 -8.80 37.56
N SER A 217 2.55 -9.15 38.79
CA SER A 217 2.53 -8.20 39.91
C SER A 217 3.55 -7.08 39.66
N ALA A 218 3.08 -5.83 39.74
CA ALA A 218 3.93 -4.65 39.66
C ALA A 218 4.84 -4.57 40.90
N ALA A 219 6.14 -4.79 40.72
CA ALA A 219 7.13 -4.42 41.73
C ALA A 219 7.42 -2.92 41.59
N SER A 220 6.96 -2.18 42.61
CA SER A 220 7.16 -0.75 42.82
C SER A 220 8.65 -0.38 42.94
N ALA A 221 9.05 0.70 42.26
CA ALA A 221 10.10 1.59 42.73
C ALA A 221 9.56 3.03 42.64
N ALA A 222 9.45 3.67 43.81
CA ALA A 222 8.87 4.99 44.05
C ALA A 222 9.94 6.12 43.87
N PRO A 223 9.54 7.40 43.87
CA PRO A 223 10.10 8.47 43.03
C PRO A 223 11.26 9.24 43.66
N THR A 224 12.11 9.87 42.83
CA THR A 224 13.00 10.95 43.29
C THR A 224 12.96 12.15 42.34
N ALA A 225 12.42 13.25 42.87
CA ALA A 225 12.60 14.68 42.60
C ALA A 225 12.78 15.24 41.17
N ALA A 226 11.96 16.25 40.86
CA ALA A 226 12.24 17.25 39.83
C ALA A 226 13.43 18.15 40.21
N PRO A 227 14.24 18.56 39.22
CA PRO A 227 14.46 19.98 38.93
C PRO A 227 14.19 20.25 37.43
N SER A 228 13.36 21.22 37.04
CA SER A 228 13.68 22.65 36.90
C SER A 228 14.99 22.96 36.16
N ALA A 229 14.84 23.80 35.13
CA ALA A 229 15.83 24.55 34.37
C ALA A 229 16.80 23.78 33.44
N ALA A 230 16.85 24.28 32.21
CA ALA A 230 17.74 23.88 31.14
C ALA A 230 19.22 23.97 31.55
N PRO A 231 20.06 22.99 31.17
CA PRO A 231 21.47 23.22 30.94
C PRO A 231 21.68 23.60 29.48
N THR A 232 22.09 24.85 29.29
CA THR A 232 22.86 25.30 28.15
C THR A 232 24.08 24.39 27.99
N ALA A 233 24.25 23.77 26.82
CA ALA A 233 25.50 23.11 26.44
C ALA A 233 25.91 23.57 25.03
N VAL A 234 26.83 24.53 25.08
CA VAL A 234 27.96 24.86 24.18
C VAL A 234 27.80 24.53 22.67
N PRO A 235 27.91 25.54 21.78
CA PRO A 235 27.89 25.33 20.35
C PRO A 235 29.13 24.55 19.91
N VAL A 236 28.95 23.46 19.17
CA VAL A 236 30.00 22.93 18.31
C VAL A 236 30.18 23.92 17.17
N ALA A 237 31.11 24.86 17.38
CA ALA A 237 31.54 25.79 16.36
C ALA A 237 32.11 24.99 15.18
N GLY A 238 31.39 24.98 14.06
CA GLY A 238 31.84 24.40 12.79
C GLY A 238 30.85 23.54 12.02
N ALA A 239 29.68 23.18 12.56
CA ALA A 239 28.67 22.44 11.80
C ALA A 239 27.75 23.41 11.03
N SER A 240 27.81 23.39 9.69
CA SER A 240 26.78 24.05 8.86
C SER A 240 25.39 23.49 9.23
N ALA A 241 24.38 24.34 9.41
CA ALA A 241 23.01 23.92 9.74
C ALA A 241 22.07 24.05 8.52
N TYR A 242 21.17 23.09 8.34
CA TYR A 242 20.18 23.05 7.26
C TYR A 242 18.77 23.26 7.82
N LYS A 243 18.03 24.24 7.29
CA LYS A 243 16.60 24.44 7.62
C LYS A 243 15.73 23.63 6.67
N VAL A 244 14.97 22.68 7.21
CA VAL A 244 14.03 21.83 6.49
C VAL A 244 12.97 22.70 5.81
N LYS A 245 12.79 22.55 4.50
CA LYS A 245 11.84 23.29 3.66
C LYS A 245 10.60 22.45 3.38
N ALA A 246 9.55 23.10 2.88
CA ALA A 246 8.34 22.42 2.44
C ALA A 246 8.68 21.42 1.33
N GLY A 247 8.29 20.16 1.54
CA GLY A 247 8.63 19.07 0.62
C GLY A 247 9.99 18.42 0.86
N ASP A 248 10.68 18.69 1.97
CA ASP A 248 11.89 17.94 2.34
C ASP A 248 11.57 16.60 3.03
N ASN A 249 12.51 15.65 2.96
CA ASN A 249 12.59 14.50 3.86
C ASN A 249 14.06 14.16 4.14
N LEU A 250 14.36 13.38 5.19
CA LEU A 250 15.76 13.17 5.61
C LEU A 250 16.64 12.57 4.51
N SER A 251 16.07 11.73 3.64
CA SER A 251 16.77 11.10 2.50
C SER A 251 17.14 12.13 1.43
N ARG A 252 16.23 13.04 1.07
CA ARG A 252 16.51 14.12 0.11
C ARG A 252 17.49 15.14 0.66
N ILE A 253 17.37 15.48 1.94
CA ILE A 253 18.31 16.39 2.61
C ILE A 253 19.71 15.75 2.67
N ALA A 254 19.80 14.48 3.05
CA ALA A 254 21.06 13.72 3.07
C ALA A 254 21.74 13.73 1.69
N ALA A 255 20.98 13.38 0.64
CA ALA A 255 21.48 13.34 -0.73
C ALA A 255 21.93 14.72 -1.23
N SER A 256 21.14 15.77 -1.01
CA SER A 256 21.47 17.15 -1.43
C SER A 256 22.73 17.68 -0.74
N LEU A 257 22.98 17.25 0.50
CA LEU A 257 24.13 17.69 1.29
C LEU A 257 25.34 16.75 1.17
N GLY A 258 25.26 15.70 0.35
CA GLY A 258 26.35 14.74 0.17
C GLY A 258 26.69 13.97 1.45
N THR A 259 25.67 13.66 2.26
CA THR A 259 25.79 12.87 3.50
C THR A 259 24.76 11.73 3.50
N THR A 260 24.68 10.95 4.57
CA THR A 260 23.70 9.85 4.69
C THR A 260 22.61 10.19 5.69
N VAL A 261 21.45 9.54 5.53
CA VAL A 261 20.33 9.62 6.48
C VAL A 261 20.83 9.26 7.88
N SER A 262 21.58 8.17 8.01
CA SER A 262 22.16 7.72 9.28
C SER A 262 23.14 8.73 9.88
N ALA A 263 23.99 9.37 9.07
CA ALA A 263 24.91 10.39 9.54
C ALA A 263 24.18 11.66 10.02
N LEU A 264 23.15 12.11 9.28
CA LEU A 264 22.30 13.23 9.71
C LEU A 264 21.54 12.88 11.00
N GLN A 265 21.03 11.65 11.12
CA GLN A 265 20.35 11.19 12.32
C GLN A 265 21.29 11.20 13.52
N LEU A 266 22.48 10.63 13.37
CA LEU A 266 23.49 10.58 14.42
C LEU A 266 23.93 11.99 14.85
N ALA A 267 24.18 12.88 13.87
CA ALA A 267 24.59 14.26 14.12
C ALA A 267 23.52 15.12 14.81
N ASN A 268 22.25 14.71 14.74
CA ASN A 268 21.11 15.41 15.32
C ASN A 268 20.46 14.66 16.50
N GLY A 269 21.09 13.56 16.97
CA GLY A 269 20.53 12.71 18.02
C GLY A 269 19.15 12.13 17.68
N MET A 270 18.83 12.00 16.39
CA MET A 270 17.52 11.55 15.91
C MET A 270 17.51 10.03 15.78
N THR A 271 16.48 9.40 16.34
CA THR A 271 16.22 7.95 16.18
C THR A 271 15.14 7.66 15.12
N SER A 272 14.56 8.71 14.52
CA SER A 272 13.52 8.70 13.48
C SER A 272 13.99 9.42 12.22
N THR A 273 13.40 9.10 11.06
CA THR A 273 13.65 9.77 9.76
C THR A 273 12.65 10.89 9.44
N ILE A 274 11.71 11.17 10.35
CA ILE A 274 10.70 12.21 10.19
C ILE A 274 11.33 13.59 10.46
N VAL A 275 11.08 14.54 9.56
CA VAL A 275 11.47 15.95 9.70
C VAL A 275 10.30 16.88 9.43
N TYR A 276 10.29 18.01 10.12
CA TYR A 276 9.24 19.01 10.01
C TYR A 276 9.74 20.26 9.29
N VAL A 277 8.88 20.86 8.47
CA VAL A 277 9.18 22.12 7.79
C VAL A 277 9.54 23.18 8.84
N GLY A 278 10.71 23.80 8.66
CA GLY A 278 11.29 24.78 9.57
C GLY A 278 12.27 24.21 10.61
N GLN A 279 12.35 22.89 10.77
CA GLN A 279 13.31 22.24 11.66
C GLN A 279 14.76 22.50 11.21
N MET A 280 15.67 22.73 12.15
CA MET A 280 17.10 22.90 11.86
C MET A 280 17.84 21.58 12.10
N LEU A 281 18.65 21.15 11.13
CA LEU A 281 19.49 19.97 11.22
C LEU A 281 20.96 20.37 11.18
N ALA A 282 21.75 19.90 12.13
CA ALA A 282 23.20 19.91 12.09
C ALA A 282 23.69 18.97 10.96
N ILE A 283 24.54 19.49 10.07
CA ILE A 283 25.09 18.72 8.95
C ILE A 283 26.46 18.16 9.36
N PRO A 284 26.64 16.83 9.40
CA PRO A 284 27.94 16.23 9.74
C PRO A 284 28.98 16.44 8.65
N GLY A 285 30.21 16.78 9.04
CA GLY A 285 31.40 16.71 8.19
C GLY A 285 31.67 17.90 7.25
N ARG A 286 30.99 19.05 7.42
CA ARG A 286 31.33 20.27 6.66
C ARG A 286 31.94 21.34 7.56
N THR A 287 33.27 21.41 7.62
CA THR A 287 33.97 22.63 8.06
C THR A 287 33.61 23.77 7.09
N PRO A 288 33.27 24.97 7.58
CA PRO A 288 33.02 26.10 6.68
C PRO A 288 34.29 26.43 5.91
N ALA A 289 34.26 26.28 4.58
CA ALA A 289 35.24 26.94 3.74
C ALA A 289 35.08 28.45 3.96
N ALA A 290 36.13 29.09 4.45
CA ALA A 290 36.19 30.52 4.63
C ALA A 290 35.85 31.21 3.29
N THR A 291 34.89 32.13 3.36
CA THR A 291 34.57 33.04 2.28
C THR A 291 35.75 33.98 2.05
N THR A 292 36.37 33.92 0.88
CA THR A 292 37.14 35.05 0.35
C THR A 292 36.52 35.49 -0.98
N ALA A 293 36.11 36.75 -1.00
CA ALA A 293 35.59 37.49 -2.13
C ALA A 293 36.63 37.61 -3.28
N PRO A 294 36.20 37.91 -4.52
CA PRO A 294 37.05 37.78 -5.71
C PRO A 294 38.01 38.96 -5.86
N ALA A 295 39.25 38.67 -6.26
CA ALA A 295 40.18 39.64 -6.82
C ALA A 295 40.80 39.08 -8.10
N ALA A 296 40.93 39.96 -9.09
CA ALA A 296 41.25 39.68 -10.49
C ALA A 296 42.75 39.42 -10.77
N THR A 297 43.01 38.94 -12.00
CA THR A 297 44.31 38.78 -12.71
C THR A 297 45.25 37.70 -12.12
N ALA A 298 45.93 36.82 -12.87
CA ALA A 298 46.47 36.86 -14.23
C ALA A 298 46.70 35.42 -14.81
N VAL A 299 46.82 35.30 -16.13
CA VAL A 299 47.27 34.09 -16.87
C VAL A 299 48.77 33.84 -16.60
N PRO A 300 49.21 32.59 -16.35
CA PRO A 300 50.11 31.96 -17.33
C PRO A 300 49.88 30.46 -17.55
N THR A 301 50.12 30.08 -18.80
CA THR A 301 50.29 28.74 -19.37
C THR A 301 51.29 27.85 -18.62
N ALA A 302 50.98 26.56 -18.42
CA ALA A 302 51.90 25.43 -18.69
C ALA A 302 51.30 24.03 -18.38
N LYS A 303 51.30 23.20 -19.42
CA LYS A 303 51.73 21.79 -19.50
C LYS A 303 51.14 20.73 -18.56
N ALA A 304 50.48 19.77 -19.21
CA ALA A 304 49.94 18.53 -18.68
C ALA A 304 50.96 17.68 -17.91
N ALA A 305 50.50 17.11 -16.79
CA ALA A 305 51.03 15.90 -16.17
C ALA A 305 49.86 14.97 -15.86
N ALA A 306 49.94 13.77 -16.41
CA ALA A 306 48.96 12.71 -16.29
C ALA A 306 48.86 12.22 -14.83
N THR A 307 47.64 12.11 -14.32
CA THR A 307 47.35 11.34 -13.10
C THR A 307 46.34 10.26 -13.47
N ALA A 308 46.66 9.02 -13.13
CA ALA A 308 45.95 7.81 -13.54
C ALA A 308 44.46 7.87 -13.21
N ALA A 309 43.64 7.49 -14.19
CA ALA A 309 42.20 7.34 -14.04
C ALA A 309 41.87 6.20 -13.06
N PRO A 310 40.87 6.35 -12.18
CA PRO A 310 40.34 5.22 -11.42
C PRO A 310 39.78 4.19 -12.40
N THR A 311 40.07 2.92 -12.13
CA THR A 311 39.66 1.76 -12.92
C THR A 311 38.17 1.84 -13.24
N ALA A 312 37.84 1.91 -14.53
CA ALA A 312 36.46 1.91 -14.99
C ALA A 312 35.76 0.64 -14.49
N ILE A 313 34.68 0.83 -13.73
CA ILE A 313 33.69 -0.24 -13.48
C ILE A 313 33.23 -0.71 -14.88
N PRO A 314 33.20 -2.01 -15.17
CA PRO A 314 32.74 -2.48 -16.47
C PRO A 314 31.31 -1.98 -16.68
N VAL A 315 31.14 -1.14 -17.70
CA VAL A 315 29.83 -0.69 -18.17
C VAL A 315 29.03 -1.93 -18.50
N ALA A 316 27.88 -2.11 -17.84
CA ALA A 316 26.96 -3.18 -18.17
C ALA A 316 26.66 -3.11 -19.68
N VAL A 317 26.81 -4.23 -20.38
CA VAL A 317 26.54 -4.30 -21.82
C VAL A 317 25.11 -3.83 -22.03
N ALA A 318 24.94 -2.79 -22.85
CA ALA A 318 23.63 -2.21 -23.15
C ALA A 318 22.65 -3.33 -23.54
N PRO A 319 21.41 -3.31 -23.02
CA PRO A 319 20.44 -4.35 -23.29
C PRO A 319 20.12 -4.38 -24.77
N SER A 320 20.44 -5.49 -25.44
CA SER A 320 20.05 -5.65 -26.84
C SER A 320 18.53 -5.78 -26.95
N THR A 321 17.94 -5.05 -27.90
CA THR A 321 16.54 -5.20 -28.33
C THR A 321 16.30 -6.54 -29.04
N SER A 322 17.37 -7.20 -29.52
CA SER A 322 17.37 -8.59 -29.99
C SER A 322 17.77 -9.61 -28.91
N GLY A 323 17.92 -9.16 -27.67
CA GLY A 323 18.49 -9.93 -26.56
C GLY A 323 17.73 -11.22 -26.20
N THR A 324 18.45 -12.10 -25.51
CA THR A 324 17.91 -13.31 -24.86
C THR A 324 16.88 -12.94 -23.81
N PHE A 325 15.95 -13.86 -23.52
CA PHE A 325 14.99 -13.68 -22.43
C PHE A 325 15.72 -13.48 -21.10
N GLU A 326 15.28 -12.49 -20.32
CA GLU A 326 15.89 -12.12 -19.03
C GLU A 326 14.80 -11.92 -17.96
N VAL A 327 15.19 -12.12 -16.70
CA VAL A 327 14.30 -11.96 -15.54
C VAL A 327 14.81 -10.84 -14.65
N GLY A 328 13.89 -10.12 -14.03
CA GLY A 328 14.16 -9.13 -13.01
C GLY A 328 13.17 -9.20 -11.86
N GLY A 329 13.27 -8.22 -10.97
CA GLY A 329 12.35 -8.06 -9.85
C GLY A 329 12.14 -6.60 -9.52
N GLN A 330 10.93 -6.26 -9.08
CA GLN A 330 10.66 -4.93 -8.54
C GLN A 330 11.01 -4.90 -7.05
N VAL A 331 11.78 -3.90 -6.66
CA VAL A 331 12.31 -3.77 -5.29
C VAL A 331 11.79 -2.51 -4.61
N ALA A 332 11.62 -2.57 -3.30
CA ALA A 332 11.37 -1.40 -2.47
C ALA A 332 12.65 -0.56 -2.33
N GLY A 333 13.82 -1.19 -2.41
CA GLY A 333 15.13 -0.55 -2.46
C GLY A 333 16.27 -1.53 -2.69
N PHE A 334 17.51 -1.06 -2.57
CA PHE A 334 18.72 -1.87 -2.82
C PHE A 334 19.28 -2.52 -1.54
N GLY A 335 18.40 -3.02 -0.67
CA GLY A 335 18.79 -3.71 0.56
C GLY A 335 19.57 -4.99 0.26
N ALA A 336 20.51 -5.36 1.14
CA ALA A 336 21.38 -6.53 0.93
C ALA A 336 20.60 -7.84 0.69
N ASN A 337 19.49 -8.04 1.40
CA ASN A 337 18.65 -9.22 1.25
C ASN A 337 18.00 -9.29 -0.15
N ALA A 338 17.43 -8.18 -0.63
CA ALA A 338 16.84 -8.09 -1.97
C ALA A 338 17.90 -8.35 -3.05
N VAL A 339 19.05 -7.68 -2.95
CA VAL A 339 20.18 -7.85 -3.87
C VAL A 339 20.66 -9.31 -3.89
N SER A 340 20.88 -9.92 -2.73
CA SER A 340 21.33 -11.31 -2.62
C SER A 340 20.30 -12.30 -3.16
N ALA A 341 19.01 -12.10 -2.87
CA ALA A 341 17.93 -12.93 -3.38
C ALA A 341 17.90 -12.89 -4.92
N MET A 342 17.89 -11.68 -5.51
CA MET A 342 17.89 -11.49 -6.95
C MET A 342 19.13 -12.09 -7.63
N GLN A 343 20.33 -11.89 -7.06
CA GLN A 343 21.56 -12.49 -7.58
C GLN A 343 21.52 -14.03 -7.54
N SER A 344 21.04 -14.60 -6.43
CA SER A 344 20.90 -16.06 -6.29
C SER A 344 19.87 -16.65 -7.24
N ALA A 345 18.82 -15.88 -7.57
CA ALA A 345 17.80 -16.22 -8.55
C ALA A 345 18.27 -16.05 -10.01
N GLY A 346 19.44 -15.48 -10.24
CA GLY A 346 19.96 -15.20 -11.59
C GLY A 346 19.31 -14.00 -12.29
N MET A 347 18.62 -13.14 -11.54
CA MET A 347 17.95 -11.96 -12.08
C MET A 347 18.97 -10.91 -12.57
N LYS A 348 18.64 -10.23 -13.67
CA LYS A 348 19.46 -9.20 -14.32
C LYS A 348 18.90 -7.80 -14.18
N TRP A 349 17.59 -7.68 -13.98
CA TRP A 349 16.89 -6.40 -13.99
C TRP A 349 16.33 -6.05 -12.62
N VAL A 350 16.47 -4.78 -12.24
CA VAL A 350 15.71 -4.16 -11.15
C VAL A 350 14.67 -3.23 -11.76
N LYS A 351 13.40 -3.39 -11.36
CA LYS A 351 12.36 -2.39 -11.64
C LYS A 351 12.22 -1.45 -10.45
N HIS A 352 12.09 -0.16 -10.72
CA HIS A 352 11.70 0.85 -9.74
C HIS A 352 10.60 1.74 -10.32
N GLN A 353 9.52 1.96 -9.55
CA GLN A 353 8.42 2.81 -9.98
C GLN A 353 8.67 4.26 -9.54
N VAL A 354 8.61 5.17 -10.50
CA VAL A 354 8.85 6.60 -10.33
C VAL A 354 7.51 7.32 -10.47
N GLN A 355 7.06 7.97 -9.39
CA GLN A 355 5.90 8.84 -9.44
C GLN A 355 6.30 10.18 -10.08
N TRP A 356 5.75 10.46 -11.25
CA TRP A 356 5.99 11.68 -12.00
C TRP A 356 4.87 12.71 -11.80
N SER A 357 5.25 13.97 -11.84
CA SER A 357 4.35 15.13 -11.91
C SER A 357 5.05 16.28 -12.63
N PRO A 358 4.33 17.28 -13.14
CA PRO A 358 4.94 18.47 -13.72
C PRO A 358 5.95 19.11 -12.75
N GLY A 359 7.12 19.49 -13.27
CA GLY A 359 8.26 20.00 -12.53
C GLY A 359 9.17 18.93 -11.92
N ALA A 360 8.88 17.64 -12.07
CA ALA A 360 9.72 16.57 -11.53
C ALA A 360 11.15 16.61 -12.12
N ASN A 361 12.13 16.43 -11.25
CA ASN A 361 13.54 16.43 -11.62
C ASN A 361 14.03 15.01 -11.87
N ALA A 362 14.47 14.72 -13.10
CA ALA A 362 15.01 13.41 -13.46
C ALA A 362 16.26 13.03 -12.65
N ASN A 363 17.05 14.02 -12.20
CA ASN A 363 18.26 13.78 -11.40
C ASN A 363 17.95 13.12 -10.05
N ASP A 364 16.71 13.20 -9.55
CA ASP A 364 16.30 12.51 -8.33
C ASP A 364 16.40 10.98 -8.48
N GLN A 365 16.45 10.47 -9.72
CA GLN A 365 16.58 9.04 -10.03
C GLN A 365 18.03 8.60 -10.32
N ALA A 366 19.00 9.52 -10.36
CA ALA A 366 20.39 9.17 -10.65
C ALA A 366 20.97 8.18 -9.62
N GLY A 367 20.57 8.30 -8.35
CA GLY A 367 20.97 7.36 -7.30
C GLY A 367 20.40 5.96 -7.51
N THR A 368 19.16 5.84 -7.97
CA THR A 368 18.53 4.55 -8.31
C THR A 368 19.28 3.86 -9.44
N ILE A 369 19.61 4.59 -10.51
CA ILE A 369 20.36 4.08 -11.67
C ILE A 369 21.75 3.62 -11.22
N THR A 370 22.49 4.49 -10.52
CA THR A 370 23.85 4.20 -10.03
C THR A 370 23.86 2.98 -9.10
N ASN A 371 22.88 2.88 -8.19
CA ASN A 371 22.78 1.74 -7.28
C ASN A 371 22.55 0.43 -8.04
N ALA A 372 21.64 0.39 -9.01
CA ALA A 372 21.41 -0.80 -9.82
C ALA A 372 22.70 -1.26 -10.52
N HIS A 373 23.36 -0.35 -11.24
CA HIS A 373 24.59 -0.64 -11.97
C HIS A 373 25.72 -1.09 -11.04
N SER A 374 25.90 -0.43 -9.88
CA SER A 374 26.93 -0.79 -8.90
C SER A 374 26.73 -2.19 -8.28
N LYS A 375 25.51 -2.73 -8.36
CA LYS A 375 25.16 -4.09 -7.90
C LYS A 375 25.09 -5.11 -9.03
N GLY A 376 25.46 -4.70 -10.26
CA GLY A 376 25.49 -5.56 -11.44
C GLY A 376 24.11 -5.81 -12.06
N PHE A 377 23.12 -4.96 -11.77
CA PHE A 377 21.81 -5.02 -12.39
C PHE A 377 21.63 -3.94 -13.46
N LEU A 378 20.82 -4.27 -14.46
CA LEU A 378 20.18 -3.29 -15.34
C LEU A 378 18.97 -2.68 -14.64
N VAL A 379 18.61 -1.43 -14.97
CA VAL A 379 17.49 -0.71 -14.35
C VAL A 379 16.36 -0.44 -15.34
N LEU A 380 15.15 -0.87 -14.96
CA LEU A 380 13.88 -0.45 -15.56
C LEU A 380 13.22 0.60 -14.67
N LEU A 381 13.07 1.82 -15.17
CA LEU A 381 12.29 2.86 -14.49
C LEU A 381 10.86 2.89 -15.06
N SER A 382 9.87 2.54 -14.24
CA SER A 382 8.45 2.63 -14.60
C SER A 382 7.91 3.99 -14.18
N THR A 383 7.58 4.86 -15.13
CA THR A 383 7.22 6.25 -14.81
C THR A 383 5.71 6.44 -14.82
N LYS A 384 5.11 6.45 -13.64
CA LYS A 384 3.67 6.64 -13.42
C LYS A 384 3.38 8.12 -13.20
N GLY A 385 2.57 8.75 -14.05
CA GLY A 385 2.09 10.11 -13.77
C GLY A 385 0.83 10.14 -12.93
N ASN A 386 0.26 11.33 -12.77
CA ASN A 386 -0.97 11.52 -12.00
C ASN A 386 -2.14 11.82 -12.95
N PRO A 387 -3.26 11.07 -12.87
CA PRO A 387 -4.41 11.21 -13.78
C PRO A 387 -5.11 12.57 -13.67
N GLU A 388 -4.97 13.29 -12.56
CA GLU A 388 -5.70 14.55 -12.31
C GLU A 388 -5.06 15.77 -12.98
N TYR A 389 -3.84 15.66 -13.51
CA TYR A 389 -3.20 16.79 -14.17
C TYR A 389 -3.64 16.95 -15.62
N THR A 390 -4.24 18.09 -15.93
CA THR A 390 -4.53 18.52 -17.30
C THR A 390 -3.95 19.90 -17.58
N THR A 391 -2.69 19.94 -17.98
CA THR A 391 -2.05 21.15 -18.52
C THR A 391 -1.83 20.98 -20.02
N THR A 392 -1.85 22.08 -20.79
CA THR A 392 -1.62 22.06 -22.25
C THR A 392 -0.27 21.43 -22.65
N ASN A 393 0.73 21.46 -21.76
CA ASN A 393 2.09 20.95 -22.02
C ASN A 393 2.41 19.61 -21.32
N TYR A 394 1.40 18.89 -20.84
CA TYR A 394 1.60 17.71 -19.99
C TYR A 394 2.48 16.62 -20.64
N TYR A 395 2.13 16.19 -21.86
CA TYR A 395 2.89 15.14 -22.56
C TYR A 395 4.27 15.58 -23.05
N PRO A 396 4.47 16.79 -23.60
CA PRO A 396 5.81 17.29 -23.90
C PRO A 396 6.73 17.35 -22.68
N GLU A 397 6.21 17.78 -21.52
CA GLU A 397 7.01 17.86 -20.30
C GLU A 397 7.37 16.47 -19.76
N TYR A 398 6.43 15.54 -19.78
CA TYR A 398 6.66 14.14 -19.46
C TYR A 398 7.70 13.51 -20.39
N ALA A 399 7.60 13.73 -21.71
CA ALA A 399 8.56 13.25 -22.70
C ALA A 399 9.97 13.78 -22.43
N ALA A 400 10.10 15.07 -22.10
CA ALA A 400 11.38 15.66 -21.71
C ALA A 400 11.94 15.05 -20.43
N PHE A 401 11.09 14.73 -19.45
CA PHE A 401 11.50 14.04 -18.22
C PHE A 401 12.07 12.65 -18.50
N VAL A 402 11.38 11.81 -19.27
CA VAL A 402 11.86 10.46 -19.59
C VAL A 402 13.08 10.49 -20.52
N GLY A 403 13.20 11.48 -21.40
CA GLY A 403 14.43 11.73 -22.17
C GLY A 403 15.63 12.02 -21.26
N ARG A 404 15.43 12.80 -20.19
CA ARG A 404 16.48 13.05 -19.19
C ARG A 404 16.83 11.79 -18.37
N LEU A 405 15.86 10.93 -18.05
CA LEU A 405 16.17 9.62 -17.41
C LEU A 405 17.04 8.75 -18.33
N ALA A 406 16.79 8.75 -19.63
CA ALA A 406 17.62 8.04 -20.60
C ALA A 406 19.04 8.62 -20.68
N ALA A 407 19.18 9.96 -20.66
CA ALA A 407 20.48 10.63 -20.61
C ALA A 407 21.28 10.32 -19.33
N LEU A 408 20.58 10.05 -18.21
CA LEU A 408 21.19 9.63 -16.94
C LEU A 408 21.64 8.17 -16.93
N GLY A 409 21.35 7.40 -17.99
CA GLY A 409 21.79 6.02 -18.14
C GLY A 409 20.76 4.98 -17.70
N ALA A 410 19.46 5.30 -17.68
CA ALA A 410 18.45 4.25 -17.52
C ALA A 410 18.56 3.22 -18.67
N ASP A 411 18.60 1.92 -18.33
CA ASP A 411 18.70 0.84 -19.32
C ASP A 411 17.36 0.60 -20.02
N ALA A 412 16.26 0.75 -19.28
CA ALA A 412 14.91 0.71 -19.81
C ALA A 412 13.99 1.71 -19.10
N ILE A 413 13.00 2.20 -19.83
CA ILE A 413 11.95 3.06 -19.29
C ILE A 413 10.59 2.51 -19.74
N GLU A 414 9.72 2.24 -18.78
CA GLU A 414 8.31 1.91 -19.02
C GLU A 414 7.48 3.19 -19.01
N ILE A 415 6.78 3.42 -20.12
CA ILE A 415 6.06 4.66 -20.38
C ILE A 415 4.64 4.56 -19.83
N TRP A 416 4.43 5.07 -18.62
CA TRP A 416 3.19 5.02 -17.85
C TRP A 416 2.95 3.67 -17.16
N ASN A 417 1.90 3.60 -16.36
CA ASN A 417 1.47 2.40 -15.64
C ASN A 417 -0.04 2.23 -15.82
N GLU A 418 -0.51 1.07 -16.29
CA GLU A 418 -1.93 0.71 -16.26
C GLU A 418 -2.89 1.75 -16.87
N MET A 419 -2.49 2.30 -18.01
CA MET A 419 -3.17 3.41 -18.70
C MET A 419 -4.61 3.13 -19.17
N ASN A 420 -5.08 1.89 -19.01
CA ASN A 420 -6.43 1.47 -19.37
C ASN A 420 -7.45 1.67 -18.23
N LEU A 421 -7.06 2.36 -17.15
CA LEU A 421 -7.83 2.52 -15.92
C LEU A 421 -7.96 3.97 -15.48
N ASP A 422 -9.11 4.31 -14.93
CA ASP A 422 -9.45 5.66 -14.47
C ASP A 422 -8.64 6.14 -13.25
N ARG A 423 -8.13 5.20 -12.43
CA ARG A 423 -7.22 5.51 -11.32
C ARG A 423 -5.81 5.91 -11.77
N GLU A 424 -5.43 5.55 -13.00
CA GLU A 424 -4.08 5.77 -13.55
C GLU A 424 -4.10 6.75 -14.72
N TRP A 425 -5.26 6.95 -15.33
CA TRP A 425 -5.46 7.83 -16.46
C TRP A 425 -6.77 8.59 -16.27
N LYS A 426 -6.82 9.86 -16.67
CA LYS A 426 -8.00 10.69 -16.43
C LYS A 426 -9.28 10.04 -16.99
N ALA A 427 -10.25 9.81 -16.10
CA ALA A 427 -11.57 9.32 -16.46
C ALA A 427 -12.22 10.17 -17.57
N GLY A 428 -12.94 9.52 -18.48
CA GLY A 428 -13.49 10.11 -19.70
C GLY A 428 -12.49 10.22 -20.87
N THR A 429 -11.19 10.03 -20.64
CA THR A 429 -10.15 10.28 -21.67
C THR A 429 -9.26 9.07 -21.98
N ILE A 430 -9.57 7.90 -21.42
CA ILE A 430 -8.84 6.67 -21.66
C ILE A 430 -8.94 6.30 -23.15
N SER A 431 -7.81 6.31 -23.83
CA SER A 431 -7.75 6.09 -25.28
C SER A 431 -6.40 5.55 -25.70
N PRO A 432 -6.34 4.38 -26.36
CA PRO A 432 -5.08 3.84 -26.87
C PRO A 432 -4.44 4.76 -27.92
N THR A 433 -5.24 5.51 -28.69
CA THR A 433 -4.74 6.50 -29.65
C THR A 433 -4.06 7.67 -28.95
N THR A 434 -4.68 8.21 -27.90
CA THR A 434 -4.10 9.33 -27.13
C THR A 434 -2.81 8.91 -26.43
N TYR A 435 -2.81 7.73 -25.80
CA TYR A 435 -1.60 7.14 -25.22
C TYR A 435 -0.50 6.95 -26.27
N THR A 436 -0.84 6.47 -27.47
CA THR A 436 0.14 6.28 -28.56
C THR A 436 0.78 7.61 -28.98
N GLY A 437 0.03 8.71 -28.97
CA GLY A 437 0.57 10.05 -29.20
C GLY A 437 1.60 10.49 -28.14
N MET A 438 1.33 10.21 -26.87
CA MET A 438 2.29 10.45 -25.78
C MET A 438 3.52 9.53 -25.90
N LEU A 439 3.30 8.25 -26.18
CA LEU A 439 4.37 7.26 -26.37
C LEU A 439 5.32 7.66 -27.49
N LYS A 440 4.81 8.17 -28.62
CA LYS A 440 5.63 8.70 -29.71
C LYS A 440 6.57 9.81 -29.25
N GLN A 441 6.07 10.76 -28.46
CA GLN A 441 6.88 11.87 -27.93
C GLN A 441 7.95 11.36 -26.96
N ALA A 442 7.56 10.47 -26.04
CA ALA A 442 8.47 9.84 -25.08
C ALA A 442 9.57 9.04 -25.79
N TYR A 443 9.21 8.19 -26.76
CA TYR A 443 10.17 7.42 -27.55
C TYR A 443 11.16 8.31 -28.27
N THR A 444 10.69 9.38 -28.92
CA THR A 444 11.56 10.33 -29.64
C THR A 444 12.54 11.01 -28.68
N ALA A 445 12.07 11.45 -27.51
CA ALA A 445 12.92 12.07 -26.50
C ALA A 445 13.95 11.09 -25.91
N ILE A 446 13.54 9.85 -25.63
CA ILE A 446 14.42 8.80 -25.11
C ILE A 446 15.49 8.45 -26.13
N LYS A 447 15.10 8.08 -27.36
CA LYS A 447 16.06 7.69 -28.39
C LYS A 447 16.97 8.83 -28.82
N GLY A 448 16.50 10.07 -28.77
CA GLY A 448 17.32 11.26 -29.01
C GLY A 448 18.35 11.51 -27.91
N ALA A 449 18.05 11.17 -26.66
CA ALA A 449 18.96 11.32 -25.52
C ALA A 449 19.93 10.14 -25.39
N ASN A 450 19.44 8.91 -25.56
CA ASN A 450 20.22 7.69 -25.51
C ASN A 450 19.54 6.59 -26.35
N ALA A 451 20.10 6.30 -27.52
CA ALA A 451 19.55 5.32 -28.44
C ALA A 451 19.50 3.88 -27.86
N ASN A 452 20.35 3.58 -26.87
CA ASN A 452 20.45 2.27 -26.24
C ASN A 452 19.42 2.04 -25.13
N THR A 453 18.76 3.08 -24.62
CA THR A 453 17.70 2.92 -23.62
C THR A 453 16.50 2.23 -24.25
N MET A 454 16.09 1.09 -23.68
CA MET A 454 14.92 0.34 -24.11
C MET A 454 13.64 1.08 -23.72
N VAL A 455 12.71 1.23 -24.67
CA VAL A 455 11.40 1.82 -24.42
C VAL A 455 10.37 0.70 -24.32
N VAL A 456 9.83 0.52 -23.12
CA VAL A 456 8.71 -0.39 -22.85
C VAL A 456 7.43 0.44 -22.88
N SER A 457 6.42 0.04 -23.64
CA SER A 457 5.12 0.69 -23.48
C SER A 457 4.63 0.51 -22.03
N GLY A 458 3.78 1.40 -21.53
CA GLY A 458 3.03 1.10 -20.31
C GLY A 458 2.31 -0.25 -20.44
N ALA A 459 2.10 -0.90 -19.31
CA ALA A 459 1.42 -2.17 -19.23
C ALA A 459 -0.05 -1.97 -18.83
N PRO A 460 -1.02 -2.34 -19.69
CA PRO A 460 -2.42 -2.38 -19.30
C PRO A 460 -2.64 -3.38 -18.15
N SER A 461 -3.50 -3.03 -17.20
CA SER A 461 -3.93 -3.97 -16.16
C SER A 461 -4.87 -5.02 -16.77
N PRO A 462 -4.72 -6.30 -16.39
CA PRO A 462 -5.63 -7.38 -16.76
C PRO A 462 -6.91 -7.34 -15.92
N THR A 463 -7.71 -6.27 -16.04
CA THR A 463 -8.85 -6.07 -15.14
C THR A 463 -10.01 -7.02 -15.36
N GLY A 464 -10.06 -7.71 -16.51
CA GLY A 464 -11.15 -8.63 -16.80
C GLY A 464 -12.49 -7.91 -16.91
N TYR A 465 -12.86 -7.59 -18.14
CA TYR A 465 -14.19 -7.21 -18.59
C TYR A 465 -14.75 -5.87 -18.08
N PHE A 466 -14.33 -4.80 -18.76
CA PHE A 466 -15.10 -3.56 -18.92
C PHE A 466 -16.24 -3.70 -19.95
N GLY A 467 -16.28 -4.80 -20.71
CA GLY A 467 -17.26 -5.01 -21.78
C GLY A 467 -16.98 -4.17 -23.02
N GLY A 468 -15.71 -3.84 -23.25
CA GLY A 468 -15.27 -2.92 -24.30
C GLY A 468 -14.30 -1.85 -23.80
N CYS A 469 -14.24 -0.75 -24.54
CA CYS A 469 -13.48 0.44 -24.17
C CYS A 469 -14.41 1.63 -24.04
N GLY A 470 -14.30 2.32 -22.91
CA GLY A 470 -15.05 3.52 -22.60
C GLY A 470 -14.21 4.51 -21.80
N GLY A 471 -14.82 5.64 -21.44
CA GLY A 471 -14.09 6.72 -20.75
C GLY A 471 -13.48 6.32 -19.40
N ASN A 472 -14.05 5.35 -18.70
CA ASN A 472 -13.64 4.96 -17.35
C ASN A 472 -12.83 3.66 -17.30
N GLY A 473 -12.62 3.01 -18.44
CA GLY A 473 -11.81 1.80 -18.52
C GLY A 473 -11.87 1.15 -19.89
N CYS A 474 -10.89 0.31 -20.18
CA CYS A 474 -10.83 -0.41 -21.44
C CYS A 474 -10.22 -1.80 -21.24
N ASP A 475 -10.85 -2.80 -21.84
CA ASP A 475 -10.34 -4.16 -21.84
C ASP A 475 -8.94 -4.19 -22.44
N ASP A 476 -8.04 -4.89 -21.77
CA ASP A 476 -6.61 -4.84 -22.03
C ASP A 476 -6.24 -5.35 -23.44
N ASN A 477 -6.91 -6.39 -23.94
CA ASN A 477 -6.73 -6.85 -25.33
C ASN A 477 -7.17 -5.79 -26.35
N LEU A 478 -8.29 -5.10 -26.12
CA LEU A 478 -8.80 -4.06 -26.99
C LEU A 478 -7.91 -2.82 -26.93
N TYR A 479 -7.36 -2.50 -25.74
CA TYR A 479 -6.41 -1.42 -25.58
C TYR A 479 -5.14 -1.69 -26.39
N ILE A 480 -4.58 -2.89 -26.29
CA ILE A 480 -3.39 -3.31 -27.07
C ILE A 480 -3.69 -3.30 -28.57
N ALA A 481 -4.83 -3.85 -29.00
CA ALA A 481 -5.23 -3.81 -30.41
C ALA A 481 -5.38 -2.36 -30.92
N GLY A 482 -5.95 -1.47 -30.11
CA GLY A 482 -6.06 -0.04 -30.40
C GLY A 482 -4.70 0.65 -30.49
N MET A 483 -3.75 0.29 -29.63
CA MET A 483 -2.37 0.79 -29.71
C MET A 483 -1.70 0.37 -31.02
N VAL A 484 -1.88 -0.90 -31.41
CA VAL A 484 -1.36 -1.41 -32.68
C VAL A 484 -1.98 -0.66 -33.86
N ALA A 485 -3.31 -0.48 -33.87
CA ALA A 485 -4.02 0.27 -34.90
C ALA A 485 -3.58 1.75 -34.98
N ALA A 486 -3.21 2.36 -33.83
CA ALA A 486 -2.67 3.72 -33.76
C ALA A 486 -1.18 3.80 -34.15
N GLY A 487 -0.52 2.68 -34.49
CA GLY A 487 0.87 2.64 -34.93
C GLY A 487 1.90 2.62 -33.80
N ALA A 488 1.50 2.26 -32.57
CA ALA A 488 2.36 2.30 -31.39
C ALA A 488 3.63 1.44 -31.49
N LEU A 489 3.61 0.36 -32.27
CA LEU A 489 4.75 -0.56 -32.42
C LEU A 489 6.01 0.12 -33.01
N ASN A 490 5.85 1.27 -33.65
CA ASN A 490 6.97 2.09 -34.14
C ASN A 490 7.69 2.88 -33.03
N TYR A 491 7.10 2.97 -31.84
CA TYR A 491 7.53 3.84 -30.76
C TYR A 491 7.78 3.06 -29.45
N MET A 492 8.15 1.79 -29.58
CA MET A 492 8.55 0.93 -28.45
C MET A 492 9.46 -0.20 -28.94
N ASP A 493 10.25 -0.73 -28.01
CA ASP A 493 11.09 -1.91 -28.21
C ASP A 493 10.38 -3.20 -27.76
N CYS A 494 9.48 -3.12 -26.78
CA CYS A 494 8.58 -4.21 -26.39
C CYS A 494 7.27 -3.69 -25.78
N VAL A 495 6.24 -4.55 -25.79
CA VAL A 495 4.92 -4.23 -25.23
C VAL A 495 4.89 -4.56 -23.75
N GLY A 496 4.62 -3.58 -22.89
CA GLY A 496 4.43 -3.76 -21.45
C GLY A 496 3.20 -4.62 -21.14
N VAL A 497 3.33 -5.51 -20.15
CA VAL A 497 2.28 -6.43 -19.70
C VAL A 497 2.32 -6.59 -18.18
N HIS A 498 1.14 -6.58 -17.54
CA HIS A 498 0.97 -6.98 -16.14
C HIS A 498 0.23 -8.32 -16.07
N TYR A 499 0.71 -9.26 -15.25
CA TYR A 499 0.01 -10.51 -14.95
C TYR A 499 0.20 -10.92 -13.50
N ASN A 500 -0.74 -10.48 -12.66
CA ASN A 500 -0.75 -10.82 -11.24
C ASN A 500 -1.88 -11.83 -10.98
N GLU A 501 -1.50 -13.09 -10.75
CA GLU A 501 -2.43 -14.21 -10.59
C GLU A 501 -2.60 -14.59 -9.11
N GLY A 502 -3.83 -14.95 -8.77
CA GLY A 502 -4.24 -15.19 -7.40
C GLY A 502 -4.25 -16.65 -6.99
N VAL A 503 -4.56 -17.58 -7.89
CA VAL A 503 -4.90 -18.98 -7.55
C VAL A 503 -4.45 -20.03 -8.58
N LEU A 504 -4.22 -19.66 -9.84
CA LEU A 504 -3.94 -20.63 -10.91
C LEU A 504 -2.45 -20.86 -11.17
N SER A 505 -2.07 -22.10 -11.48
CA SER A 505 -0.74 -22.38 -12.08
C SER A 505 -0.66 -21.74 -13.47
N PRO A 506 0.52 -21.22 -13.88
CA PRO A 506 0.74 -20.73 -15.25
C PRO A 506 0.57 -21.79 -16.33
N THR A 507 0.57 -23.08 -15.98
CA THR A 507 0.43 -24.18 -16.94
C THR A 507 -1.03 -24.49 -17.28
N LEU A 508 -1.98 -23.97 -16.49
CA LEU A 508 -3.40 -24.21 -16.71
C LEU A 508 -3.92 -23.35 -17.86
N SER A 509 -4.97 -23.85 -18.50
CA SER A 509 -5.74 -23.16 -19.54
C SER A 509 -7.26 -23.23 -19.31
N SER A 510 -7.67 -23.87 -18.22
CA SER A 510 -9.06 -24.00 -17.78
C SER A 510 -9.10 -24.18 -16.25
N GLY A 511 -10.30 -24.12 -15.65
CA GLY A 511 -10.50 -24.42 -14.23
C GLY A 511 -10.45 -23.24 -13.27
N ASP A 512 -10.56 -21.99 -13.74
CA ASP A 512 -10.67 -20.83 -12.84
C ASP A 512 -11.93 -20.89 -11.95
N PRO A 513 -11.79 -20.85 -10.61
CA PRO A 513 -12.94 -20.91 -9.69
C PRO A 513 -13.69 -19.58 -9.52
N ARG A 514 -13.18 -18.45 -10.05
CA ARG A 514 -13.69 -17.09 -9.81
C ARG A 514 -14.81 -16.67 -10.77
N GLY A 515 -15.28 -17.57 -11.63
CA GLY A 515 -16.22 -17.26 -12.72
C GLY A 515 -15.53 -16.66 -13.95
N SER A 516 -16.25 -16.61 -15.08
CA SER A 516 -15.69 -16.25 -16.40
C SER A 516 -14.42 -17.04 -16.73
N SER A 517 -14.46 -18.35 -16.48
CA SER A 517 -13.32 -19.25 -16.59
C SER A 517 -12.78 -19.43 -18.01
N SER A 518 -13.46 -18.88 -19.03
CA SER A 518 -12.98 -18.80 -20.41
C SER A 518 -12.23 -17.51 -20.72
N HIS A 519 -12.18 -16.53 -19.80
CA HIS A 519 -11.54 -15.25 -20.07
C HIS A 519 -10.03 -15.41 -20.18
N TYR A 520 -9.45 -14.97 -21.31
CA TYR A 520 -8.05 -15.24 -21.67
C TYR A 520 -7.04 -14.72 -20.63
N THR A 521 -7.37 -13.64 -19.92
CA THR A 521 -6.47 -13.05 -18.92
C THR A 521 -6.35 -13.89 -17.64
N ARG A 522 -7.21 -14.89 -17.44
CA ARG A 522 -7.11 -15.81 -16.29
C ARG A 522 -5.90 -16.73 -16.38
N TYR A 523 -5.47 -17.06 -17.60
CA TYR A 523 -4.39 -18.00 -17.81
C TYR A 523 -3.23 -17.35 -18.54
N TYR A 524 -2.03 -17.54 -17.97
CA TYR A 524 -0.78 -17.07 -18.55
C TYR A 524 -0.64 -17.42 -20.05
N PRO A 525 -0.86 -18.68 -20.51
CA PRO A 525 -0.64 -19.02 -21.91
C PRO A 525 -1.62 -18.32 -22.85
N SER A 526 -2.90 -18.20 -22.46
CA SER A 526 -3.89 -17.51 -23.29
C SER A 526 -3.63 -16.01 -23.34
N MET A 527 -3.22 -15.37 -22.24
CA MET A 527 -2.85 -13.96 -22.26
C MET A 527 -1.66 -13.68 -23.17
N VAL A 528 -0.56 -14.44 -23.02
CA VAL A 528 0.62 -14.32 -23.88
C VAL A 528 0.24 -14.50 -25.35
N ASN A 529 -0.58 -15.50 -25.67
CA ASN A 529 -1.02 -15.75 -27.04
C ASN A 529 -1.90 -14.63 -27.59
N THR A 530 -2.87 -14.13 -26.83
CA THR A 530 -3.73 -13.01 -27.24
C THR A 530 -2.89 -11.79 -27.59
N TYR A 531 -1.98 -11.40 -26.70
CA TYR A 531 -1.19 -10.19 -26.88
C TYR A 531 -0.15 -10.35 -27.99
N SER A 532 0.54 -11.50 -28.03
CA SER A 532 1.51 -11.81 -29.09
C SER A 532 0.85 -11.85 -30.47
N THR A 533 -0.42 -12.26 -30.55
CA THR A 533 -1.19 -12.26 -31.80
C THR A 533 -1.56 -10.84 -32.20
N ALA A 534 -2.02 -10.01 -31.25
CA ALA A 534 -2.36 -8.61 -31.51
C ALA A 534 -1.17 -7.81 -32.07
N VAL A 535 0.05 -8.09 -31.62
CA VAL A 535 1.27 -7.41 -32.10
C VAL A 535 1.87 -8.06 -33.36
N GLY A 536 1.28 -9.14 -33.88
CA GLY A 536 1.73 -9.82 -35.10
C GLY A 536 3.19 -10.31 -35.08
N GLY A 537 3.76 -10.55 -33.89
CA GLY A 537 5.17 -10.88 -33.72
C GLY A 537 6.17 -9.75 -33.99
N ALA A 538 5.70 -8.53 -34.30
CA ALA A 538 6.58 -7.40 -34.60
C ALA A 538 7.36 -6.89 -33.37
N ARG A 539 6.84 -7.15 -32.16
CA ARG A 539 7.47 -6.85 -30.87
C ARG A 539 7.24 -8.00 -29.90
N LYS A 540 8.23 -8.26 -29.04
CA LYS A 540 8.09 -9.18 -27.91
C LYS A 540 7.32 -8.52 -26.76
N LEU A 541 6.80 -9.33 -25.85
CA LEU A 541 6.16 -8.88 -24.62
C LEU A 541 7.22 -8.64 -23.53
N CYS A 542 7.03 -7.60 -22.72
CA CYS A 542 7.81 -7.30 -21.53
C CYS A 542 6.86 -7.31 -20.34
N PHE A 543 6.89 -8.37 -19.54
CA PHE A 543 6.15 -8.39 -18.28
C PHE A 543 6.86 -7.44 -17.32
N THR A 544 6.27 -6.27 -17.09
CA THR A 544 6.78 -5.29 -16.12
C THR A 544 6.23 -5.58 -14.72
N GLU A 545 5.20 -6.42 -14.61
CA GLU A 545 4.78 -7.09 -13.38
C GLU A 545 4.29 -8.50 -13.70
N LEU A 546 4.84 -9.48 -12.99
CA LEU A 546 4.29 -10.83 -12.92
C LEU A 546 4.39 -11.35 -11.49
N GLY A 547 3.27 -11.76 -10.91
CA GLY A 547 3.20 -12.16 -9.51
C GLY A 547 2.20 -13.26 -9.27
N TYR A 548 2.49 -14.08 -8.25
CA TYR A 548 1.55 -15.04 -7.67
C TYR A 548 1.31 -14.68 -6.21
N LEU A 549 0.11 -14.94 -5.69
CA LEU A 549 -0.30 -14.48 -4.36
C LEU A 549 -0.41 -15.62 -3.34
N SER A 550 0.47 -15.63 -2.33
CA SER A 550 0.39 -16.57 -1.20
C SER A 550 0.33 -15.84 0.14
N GLY A 551 -0.78 -16.01 0.86
CA GLY A 551 -0.97 -15.46 2.21
C GLY A 551 -0.65 -16.44 3.35
N GLU A 552 0.06 -17.53 3.08
CA GLU A 552 0.24 -18.65 4.02
C GLU A 552 0.83 -18.19 5.36
N GLU A 553 1.85 -17.34 5.35
CA GLU A 553 2.53 -16.85 6.55
C GLU A 553 1.70 -15.89 7.39
N TRP A 554 0.64 -15.32 6.81
CA TRP A 554 -0.29 -14.45 7.51
C TRP A 554 -1.56 -15.20 7.94
N GLY A 555 -1.70 -16.48 7.60
CA GLY A 555 -2.81 -17.34 7.93
C GLY A 555 -4.08 -17.09 7.10
N SER A 556 -4.32 -15.87 6.62
CA SER A 556 -5.37 -15.59 5.63
C SER A 556 -5.17 -14.30 4.87
N LEU A 557 -5.55 -14.30 3.59
CA LEU A 557 -5.60 -13.12 2.72
C LEU A 557 -6.83 -12.23 3.01
N PRO A 558 -6.73 -10.90 2.77
CA PRO A 558 -7.88 -10.01 2.71
C PRO A 558 -8.97 -10.56 1.78
N ALA A 559 -10.23 -10.27 2.10
CA ALA A 559 -11.37 -10.89 1.42
C ALA A 559 -11.37 -10.68 -0.11
N ASN A 560 -10.97 -9.50 -0.58
CA ASN A 560 -10.92 -9.16 -2.01
C ASN A 560 -9.82 -9.89 -2.79
N PHE A 561 -8.87 -10.50 -2.06
CA PHE A 561 -7.72 -11.20 -2.60
C PHE A 561 -7.76 -12.70 -2.28
N ARG A 562 -8.85 -13.20 -1.70
CA ARG A 562 -9.00 -14.57 -1.24
C ARG A 562 -10.03 -15.32 -2.09
N TRP A 563 -9.55 -16.20 -2.96
CA TRP A 563 -10.37 -16.95 -3.90
C TRP A 563 -10.30 -18.47 -3.71
N ASN A 564 -9.24 -18.99 -3.08
CA ASN A 564 -9.10 -20.42 -2.80
C ASN A 564 -8.60 -20.67 -1.37
N GLY A 565 -9.47 -21.20 -0.51
CA GLY A 565 -9.13 -21.40 0.91
C GLY A 565 -8.74 -20.11 1.63
N ALA A 566 -7.96 -20.22 2.70
CA ALA A 566 -7.60 -19.06 3.52
C ALA A 566 -6.54 -18.14 2.86
N TYR A 567 -5.63 -18.72 2.08
CA TYR A 567 -4.40 -18.07 1.61
C TYR A 567 -4.09 -18.26 0.12
N ASN A 568 -5.06 -18.75 -0.67
CA ASN A 568 -4.96 -19.07 -2.11
C ASN A 568 -4.05 -20.24 -2.50
N MET A 569 -2.77 -20.15 -2.15
CA MET A 569 -1.74 -21.13 -2.48
C MET A 569 -0.65 -21.15 -1.41
N SER A 570 0.01 -22.28 -1.22
CA SER A 570 1.16 -22.34 -0.31
C SER A 570 2.37 -21.58 -0.88
N VAL A 571 3.34 -21.27 -0.04
CA VAL A 571 4.64 -20.70 -0.42
C VAL A 571 5.39 -21.62 -1.39
N ALA A 572 5.24 -22.93 -1.23
CA ALA A 572 5.81 -23.89 -2.16
C ALA A 572 5.17 -23.79 -3.56
N GLN A 573 3.85 -23.65 -3.62
CA GLN A 573 3.13 -23.42 -4.89
C GLN A 573 3.49 -22.06 -5.50
N HIS A 574 3.58 -21.01 -4.70
CA HIS A 574 4.04 -19.68 -5.12
C HIS A 574 5.41 -19.76 -5.81
N ALA A 575 6.38 -20.40 -5.15
CA ALA A 575 7.71 -20.61 -5.70
C ALA A 575 7.69 -21.45 -6.98
N GLN A 576 6.92 -22.54 -6.99
CA GLN A 576 6.76 -23.41 -8.15
C GLN A 576 6.19 -22.62 -9.35
N TYR A 577 5.10 -21.88 -9.16
CA TYR A 577 4.41 -21.15 -10.23
C TYR A 577 5.28 -20.03 -10.80
N LEU A 578 6.07 -19.33 -9.98
CA LEU A 578 7.05 -18.38 -10.50
C LEU A 578 8.12 -19.05 -11.38
N GLY A 579 8.64 -20.21 -10.95
CA GLY A 579 9.58 -20.99 -11.77
C GLY A 579 8.97 -21.48 -13.08
N GLU A 580 7.74 -21.99 -13.05
CA GLU A 580 7.00 -22.43 -14.23
C GLU A 580 6.73 -21.28 -15.21
N ALA A 581 6.32 -20.11 -14.71
CA ALA A 581 6.09 -18.91 -15.52
C ALA A 581 7.37 -18.45 -16.22
N VAL A 582 8.51 -18.43 -15.51
CA VAL A 582 9.83 -18.12 -16.08
C VAL A 582 10.21 -19.13 -17.17
N SER A 583 10.00 -20.43 -16.91
CA SER A 583 10.28 -21.50 -17.88
C SER A 583 9.45 -21.34 -19.16
N LEU A 584 8.15 -21.12 -19.01
CA LEU A 584 7.23 -20.90 -20.15
C LEU A 584 7.59 -19.63 -20.93
N ALA A 585 7.85 -18.51 -20.25
CA ALA A 585 8.27 -17.26 -20.88
C ALA A 585 9.53 -17.44 -21.73
N ARG A 586 10.52 -18.15 -21.20
CA ARG A 586 11.78 -18.45 -21.89
C ARG A 586 11.57 -19.33 -23.12
N GLN A 587 10.82 -20.42 -22.98
CA GLN A 587 10.66 -21.44 -24.03
C GLN A 587 9.80 -20.97 -25.21
N GLN A 588 8.79 -20.13 -24.97
CA GLN A 588 7.87 -19.70 -26.01
C GLN A 588 8.46 -18.68 -26.99
N GLY A 589 9.55 -18.00 -26.62
CA GLY A 589 10.21 -17.00 -27.46
C GLY A 589 9.44 -15.69 -27.68
N LYS A 590 8.25 -15.55 -27.06
CA LYS A 590 7.36 -14.39 -27.17
C LYS A 590 7.66 -13.28 -26.16
N VAL A 591 8.39 -13.60 -25.11
CA VAL A 591 8.69 -12.70 -23.99
C VAL A 591 10.16 -12.27 -24.06
N ARG A 592 10.42 -10.96 -23.94
CA ARG A 592 11.77 -10.39 -23.88
C ARG A 592 12.27 -10.28 -22.45
N MET A 593 11.39 -9.89 -21.53
CA MET A 593 11.72 -9.62 -20.13
C MET A 593 10.55 -9.99 -19.23
N LEU A 594 10.84 -10.52 -18.04
CA LEU A 594 9.85 -10.78 -16.99
C LEU A 594 10.34 -10.21 -15.66
N ILE A 595 9.61 -9.22 -15.14
CA ILE A 595 9.84 -8.63 -13.83
C ILE A 595 8.90 -9.27 -12.82
N VAL A 596 9.47 -9.92 -11.81
CA VAL A 596 8.71 -10.45 -10.67
C VAL A 596 8.17 -9.31 -9.82
N TRP A 597 6.85 -9.26 -9.65
CA TRP A 597 6.14 -8.42 -8.69
C TRP A 597 5.80 -9.28 -7.47
N ASN A 598 6.55 -9.18 -6.37
CA ASN A 598 7.69 -8.29 -6.12
C ASN A 598 8.81 -9.02 -5.34
N VAL A 599 9.91 -8.32 -5.06
CA VAL A 599 11.06 -8.94 -4.40
C VAL A 599 10.93 -8.92 -2.87
N ASP A 600 10.67 -7.75 -2.28
CA ASP A 600 10.92 -7.47 -0.87
C ASP A 600 9.89 -6.56 -0.20
N PHE A 601 8.70 -6.42 -0.77
CA PHE A 601 7.69 -5.55 -0.18
C PHE A 601 7.14 -6.14 1.12
N THR A 602 6.89 -5.29 2.10
CA THR A 602 6.45 -5.70 3.44
C THR A 602 5.03 -5.24 3.78
N VAL A 603 4.35 -4.54 2.88
CA VAL A 603 3.00 -4.01 3.11
C VAL A 603 1.98 -5.15 3.07
N TYR A 604 1.30 -5.40 4.19
CA TYR A 604 0.20 -6.35 4.29
C TYR A 604 -1.04 -5.67 4.88
N THR A 605 -1.91 -5.17 4.00
CA THR A 605 -3.15 -4.47 4.37
C THR A 605 -4.32 -5.00 3.54
N ASP A 606 -5.33 -4.19 3.23
CA ASP A 606 -6.39 -4.56 2.28
C ASP A 606 -5.85 -4.82 0.87
N ASP A 607 -4.70 -4.22 0.52
CA ASP A 607 -3.83 -4.57 -0.61
C ASP A 607 -2.59 -5.31 -0.07
N PRO A 608 -2.52 -6.65 -0.18
CA PRO A 608 -1.53 -7.48 0.50
C PRO A 608 -0.24 -7.65 -0.35
N GLN A 609 0.44 -6.56 -0.68
CA GLN A 609 1.63 -6.58 -1.55
C GLN A 609 2.75 -7.51 -1.04
N ALA A 610 2.90 -7.67 0.28
CA ALA A 610 3.87 -8.58 0.87
C ALA A 610 3.61 -10.05 0.56
N ALA A 611 2.36 -10.44 0.31
CA ALA A 611 2.03 -11.82 -0.04
C ALA A 611 2.44 -12.20 -1.47
N TYR A 612 2.76 -11.22 -2.32
CA TYR A 612 3.40 -11.43 -3.61
C TYR A 612 4.93 -11.56 -3.53
N ALA A 613 5.55 -11.06 -2.46
CA ALA A 613 7.00 -10.95 -2.34
C ALA A 613 7.71 -12.32 -2.37
N ILE A 614 8.82 -12.44 -3.10
CA ILE A 614 9.61 -13.70 -3.09
C ILE A 614 10.42 -13.88 -1.82
N ILE A 615 10.82 -12.78 -1.17
CA ILE A 615 11.40 -12.81 0.18
C ILE A 615 10.25 -12.93 1.18
N ARG A 616 10.26 -14.03 1.94
CA ARG A 616 9.23 -14.34 2.91
C ARG A 616 9.54 -13.68 4.27
N PRO A 617 8.57 -13.56 5.20
CA PRO A 617 8.78 -12.86 6.48
C PRO A 617 9.94 -13.39 7.33
N ASN A 618 10.30 -14.66 7.19
CA ASN A 618 11.45 -15.29 7.86
C ASN A 618 12.80 -15.01 7.16
N GLY A 619 12.83 -14.20 6.10
CA GLY A 619 14.02 -13.87 5.31
C GLY A 619 14.39 -14.90 4.24
N SER A 620 13.67 -16.03 4.15
CA SER A 620 13.92 -17.04 3.11
C SER A 620 13.39 -16.59 1.74
N CYS A 621 13.93 -17.18 0.66
CA CYS A 621 13.43 -16.97 -0.69
C CYS A 621 13.25 -18.32 -1.44
N PRO A 622 12.18 -19.09 -1.17
CA PRO A 622 11.94 -20.36 -1.85
C PRO A 622 11.83 -20.24 -3.37
N ALA A 623 11.26 -19.12 -3.86
CA ALA A 623 11.15 -18.85 -5.29
C ALA A 623 12.52 -18.56 -5.97
N CYS A 624 13.55 -18.16 -5.21
CA CYS A 624 14.86 -17.90 -5.80
C CYS A 624 15.45 -19.16 -6.45
N SER A 625 15.33 -20.33 -5.80
CA SER A 625 15.82 -21.58 -6.36
C SER A 625 15.03 -22.06 -7.58
N THR A 626 13.70 -21.86 -7.60
CA THR A 626 12.87 -22.28 -8.73
C THR A 626 13.08 -21.39 -9.94
N ILE A 627 13.23 -20.07 -9.75
CA ILE A 627 13.57 -19.11 -10.80
C ILE A 627 14.97 -19.40 -11.35
N ALA A 628 15.97 -19.61 -10.48
CA ALA A 628 17.32 -19.94 -10.92
C ALA A 628 17.37 -21.24 -11.74
N ALA A 629 16.62 -22.26 -11.32
CA ALA A 629 16.51 -23.52 -12.06
C ALA A 629 15.83 -23.31 -13.42
N ALA A 630 14.79 -22.48 -13.50
CA ALA A 630 14.08 -22.16 -14.73
C ALA A 630 14.89 -21.31 -15.73
N LEU A 631 16.02 -20.72 -15.31
CA LEU A 631 16.95 -19.98 -16.17
C LEU A 631 18.11 -20.82 -16.71
N ARG A 632 18.33 -22.03 -16.18
CA ARG A 632 19.28 -23.02 -16.70
C ARG A 632 18.64 -23.86 -17.80
#